data_AF-A0A1I5UMZ6-F1
#
_entry.id   AF-A0A1I5UMZ6-F1
#
_cell.length_a   1.000
_cell.length_b   1.000
_cell.length_c   1.000
_cell.angle_alpha   90.00
_cell.angle_beta   90.00
_cell.angle_gamma   90.00
#
_symmetry.space_group_name_H-M   'P 1'
#
loop_
_entity.id
_entity.type
_entity.pdbx_description
1 polymer ?
#
loop_
_entity_poly.entity_id
_entity_poly.type
_entity_poly.pdbx_seq_one_letter_code
_entity_poly.pdbx_strand_id
1 'polypeptide(L)'
;MSNLEKRYNLWAFYLILICLGVAFYSLYSNIKNTWLISPPNYILFIISVLAFILGIKGLKNKRSWRTKTRSWLTVTLSSLLSIALFLALLFTLFFSSFGSNELIKTVSSLNNSYTIDFYRWDAGAAGTFGVRGELNGPLWFKKRIYYEKRTENVNVEWKSNNEVSINNRILKLNEGETFGY
;
A
#
# COMPACT_ATOMS: atom_id res chain seq x y z
N MET A 1 7.60 35.86 -18.19
CA MET A 1 7.22 34.82 -17.21
C MET A 1 6.12 33.99 -17.82
N SER A 2 6.36 32.75 -18.20
CA SER A 2 5.29 31.93 -18.77
C SER A 2 4.32 31.56 -17.64
N ASN A 3 3.03 31.55 -17.93
CA ASN A 3 1.97 31.10 -17.02
C ASN A 3 2.24 29.66 -16.48
N LEU A 4 3.11 28.92 -17.17
CA LEU A 4 3.56 27.56 -16.89
C LEU A 4 4.26 27.40 -15.52
N GLU A 5 5.19 28.27 -15.15
CA GLU A 5 6.00 28.11 -13.92
C GLU A 5 5.18 28.23 -12.64
N LYS A 6 4.19 29.12 -12.62
CA LYS A 6 3.23 29.24 -11.49
C LYS A 6 2.37 27.99 -11.36
N ARG A 7 1.94 27.44 -12.49
CA ARG A 7 1.12 26.22 -12.51
C ARG A 7 1.92 25.05 -11.97
N TYR A 8 3.18 24.85 -12.36
CA TYR A 8 4.01 23.75 -11.87
C TYR A 8 4.18 23.72 -10.35
N ASN A 9 4.46 24.86 -9.72
CA ASN A 9 4.61 24.93 -8.26
C ASN A 9 3.30 24.59 -7.53
N LEU A 10 2.16 25.01 -8.08
CA LEU A 10 0.84 24.71 -7.54
C LEU A 10 0.47 23.23 -7.71
N TRP A 11 0.71 22.66 -8.91
CA TRP A 11 0.52 21.23 -9.17
C TRP A 11 1.39 20.36 -8.28
N ALA A 12 2.68 20.69 -8.14
CA ALA A 12 3.60 19.94 -7.28
C ALA A 12 3.15 19.94 -5.81
N PHE A 13 2.64 21.08 -5.33
CA PHE A 13 2.12 21.20 -3.97
C PHE A 13 0.88 20.31 -3.73
N TYR A 14 -0.10 20.34 -4.63
CA TYR A 14 -1.27 19.47 -4.48
C TYR A 14 -0.92 17.99 -4.63
N LEU A 15 -0.01 17.68 -5.56
CA LEU A 15 0.46 16.32 -5.79
C LEU A 15 1.15 15.74 -4.55
N ILE A 16 2.00 16.53 -3.85
CA ILE A 16 2.62 16.04 -2.60
C ILE A 16 1.59 15.88 -1.47
N LEU A 17 0.60 16.76 -1.36
CA LEU A 17 -0.47 16.61 -0.35
C LEU A 17 -1.31 15.36 -0.58
N ILE A 18 -1.68 15.06 -1.84
CA ILE A 18 -2.38 13.84 -2.20
C ILE A 18 -1.52 12.62 -1.87
N CYS A 19 -0.24 12.65 -2.24
CA CYS A 19 0.69 11.56 -1.97
C CYS A 19 0.83 11.28 -0.46
N LEU A 20 0.89 12.34 0.36
CA LEU A 20 0.89 12.23 1.82
C LEU A 20 -0.42 11.63 2.34
N GLY A 21 -1.57 12.12 1.86
CA GLY A 21 -2.88 11.58 2.25
C GLY A 21 -3.01 10.09 1.95
N VAL A 22 -2.57 9.65 0.76
CA VAL A 22 -2.56 8.24 0.36
C VAL A 22 -1.57 7.42 1.19
N ALA A 23 -0.39 7.95 1.51
CA ALA A 23 0.58 7.29 2.38
C ALA A 23 0.06 7.12 3.82
N PHE A 24 -0.56 8.16 4.37
CA PHE A 24 -1.21 8.09 5.69
C PHE A 24 -2.37 7.10 5.70
N TYR A 25 -3.19 7.08 4.66
CA TYR A 25 -4.26 6.08 4.52
C TYR A 25 -3.69 4.66 4.44
N SER A 26 -2.60 4.46 3.70
CA SER A 26 -1.89 3.17 3.61
C SER A 26 -1.47 2.66 4.99
N LEU A 27 -0.88 3.53 5.81
CA LEU A 27 -0.49 3.21 7.19
C LEU A 27 -1.72 2.90 8.06
N TYR A 28 -2.75 3.73 7.99
CA TYR A 28 -3.99 3.53 8.72
C TYR A 28 -4.65 2.19 8.37
N SER A 29 -4.74 1.86 7.07
CA SER A 29 -5.32 0.60 6.58
C SER A 29 -4.53 -0.61 7.05
N ASN A 30 -3.20 -0.53 7.08
CA ASN A 30 -2.37 -1.62 7.61
C ASN A 30 -2.57 -1.85 9.11
N ILE A 31 -2.83 -0.79 9.90
CA ILE A 31 -3.06 -0.89 11.35
C ILE A 31 -4.47 -1.40 11.66
N LYS A 32 -5.47 -0.94 10.90
CA LYS A 32 -6.89 -1.24 11.14
C LYS A 32 -7.44 -2.39 10.29
N ASN A 33 -6.59 -3.04 9.48
CA ASN A 33 -6.96 -4.11 8.56
C ASN A 33 -8.13 -3.76 7.64
N THR A 34 -8.25 -2.48 7.25
CA THR A 34 -9.23 -2.03 6.27
C THR A 34 -8.67 -2.20 4.85
N TRP A 35 -9.48 -1.91 3.83
CA TRP A 35 -9.05 -1.95 2.44
C TRP A 35 -7.78 -1.10 2.20
N LEU A 36 -6.75 -1.74 1.66
CA LEU A 36 -5.54 -1.08 1.20
C LEU A 36 -5.80 -0.55 -0.22
N ILE A 37 -6.09 0.75 -0.31
CA ILE A 37 -6.42 1.46 -1.55
C ILE A 37 -5.18 2.14 -2.16
N SER A 38 -4.11 2.24 -1.39
CA SER A 38 -2.88 2.89 -1.82
C SER A 38 -2.21 2.10 -2.96
N PRO A 39 -1.68 2.80 -3.98
CA PRO A 39 -0.87 2.15 -4.99
C PRO A 39 0.41 1.62 -4.33
N PRO A 40 1.11 0.68 -5.00
CA PRO A 40 2.38 0.17 -4.53
C PRO A 40 3.37 1.30 -4.18
N ASN A 41 4.17 1.07 -3.12
CA ASN A 41 5.09 2.08 -2.58
C ASN A 41 6.05 2.66 -3.63
N TYR A 42 6.44 1.89 -4.65
CA TYR A 42 7.30 2.39 -5.73
C TYR A 42 6.62 3.44 -6.62
N ILE A 43 5.30 3.35 -6.83
CA ILE A 43 4.54 4.37 -7.58
C ILE A 43 4.52 5.68 -6.78
N LEU A 44 4.23 5.60 -5.48
CA LEU A 44 4.27 6.76 -4.60
C LEU A 44 5.67 7.40 -4.55
N PHE A 45 6.72 6.57 -4.57
CA PHE A 45 8.11 7.04 -4.60
C PHE A 45 8.44 7.80 -5.89
N ILE A 46 8.04 7.28 -7.06
CA ILE A 46 8.23 7.98 -8.34
C ILE A 46 7.49 9.32 -8.33
N ILE A 47 6.24 9.34 -7.84
CA ILE A 47 5.43 10.55 -7.73
C ILE A 47 6.09 11.57 -6.79
N SER A 48 6.64 11.14 -5.64
CA SER A 48 7.29 12.04 -4.68
C SER A 48 8.59 12.63 -5.25
N VAL A 49 9.37 11.86 -6.00
CA VAL A 49 10.57 12.35 -6.70
C VAL A 49 10.21 13.37 -7.78
N LEU A 50 9.14 13.12 -8.55
CA LEU A 50 8.64 14.10 -9.52
C LEU A 50 8.19 15.40 -8.84
N ALA A 51 7.48 15.29 -7.71
CA ALA A 51 7.07 16.43 -6.89
C ALA A 51 8.28 17.26 -6.43
N PHE A 52 9.36 16.59 -6.02
CA PHE A 52 10.60 17.20 -5.58
C PHE A 52 11.29 17.97 -6.71
N ILE A 53 11.44 17.37 -7.89
CA ILE A 53 12.04 18.02 -9.07
C ILE A 53 11.24 19.27 -9.46
N LEU A 54 9.91 19.17 -9.49
CA LEU A 54 9.03 20.31 -9.77
C LEU A 54 9.11 21.38 -8.67
N GLY A 55 9.23 20.96 -7.40
CA GLY A 55 9.43 21.84 -6.26
C GLY A 55 10.72 22.67 -6.35
N ILE A 56 11.83 22.05 -6.75
CA ILE A 56 13.11 22.75 -6.98
C ILE A 56 12.98 23.77 -8.10
N LYS A 57 12.36 23.39 -9.24
CA LYS A 57 12.09 24.34 -10.33
C LYS A 57 11.23 25.51 -9.84
N GLY A 58 10.30 25.26 -8.93
CA GLY A 58 9.47 26.26 -8.28
C GLY A 58 10.22 27.25 -7.36
N LEU A 59 11.37 26.86 -6.78
CA LEU A 59 12.16 27.68 -5.85
C LEU A 59 12.89 28.84 -6.55
N LYS A 60 13.15 28.74 -7.86
CA LYS A 60 13.79 29.80 -8.65
C LYS A 60 12.97 31.10 -8.68
N ASN A 61 11.71 31.05 -8.26
CA ASN A 61 10.77 32.17 -8.27
C ASN A 61 10.83 33.01 -6.97
N LYS A 62 11.26 34.27 -7.06
CA LYS A 62 11.47 35.18 -5.91
C LYS A 62 10.31 36.16 -5.63
N ARG A 63 9.15 36.03 -6.30
CA ARG A 63 8.19 37.15 -6.40
C ARG A 63 7.23 37.34 -5.22
N SER A 64 6.85 36.29 -4.47
CA SER A 64 5.92 36.44 -3.34
C SER A 64 6.25 35.48 -2.20
N TRP A 65 6.07 35.94 -0.96
CA TRP A 65 6.28 35.13 0.25
C TRP A 65 5.46 33.83 0.22
N ARG A 66 4.18 33.90 -0.16
CA ARG A 66 3.28 32.72 -0.23
C ARG A 66 3.75 31.65 -1.22
N THR A 67 4.30 32.06 -2.37
CA THR A 67 4.84 31.10 -3.35
C THR A 67 6.16 30.51 -2.87
N LYS A 68 6.98 31.31 -2.16
CA LYS A 68 8.24 30.86 -1.58
C LYS A 68 8.02 29.84 -0.47
N THR A 69 7.11 30.10 0.47
CA THR A 69 6.77 29.16 1.55
C THR A 69 6.20 27.87 1.00
N ARG A 70 5.25 27.93 0.06
CA ARG A 70 4.68 26.74 -0.59
C ARG A 70 5.75 25.90 -1.29
N SER A 71 6.67 26.54 -2.01
CA SER A 71 7.76 25.84 -2.71
C SER A 71 8.71 25.16 -1.74
N TRP A 72 9.10 25.85 -0.66
CA TRP A 72 9.93 25.28 0.39
C TRP A 72 9.25 24.09 1.08
N LEU A 73 7.99 24.24 1.47
CA LEU A 73 7.19 23.15 2.05
C LEU A 73 7.10 21.95 1.09
N THR A 74 6.86 22.19 -0.20
CA THR A 74 6.80 21.12 -1.21
C THR A 74 8.12 20.37 -1.27
N VAL A 75 9.24 21.07 -1.34
CA VAL A 75 10.59 20.47 -1.41
C VAL A 75 10.91 19.69 -0.14
N THR A 76 10.65 20.26 1.04
CA THR A 76 10.90 19.59 2.31
C THR A 76 10.03 18.33 2.46
N LEU A 77 8.72 18.42 2.21
CA LEU A 77 7.79 17.30 2.34
C LEU A 77 8.08 16.19 1.32
N SER A 78 8.33 16.56 0.05
CA SER A 78 8.65 15.58 -0.99
C SER A 78 10.00 14.90 -0.75
N SER A 79 11.00 15.62 -0.24
CA SER A 79 12.28 15.02 0.16
C SER A 79 12.10 14.02 1.30
N LEU A 80 11.41 14.42 2.38
CA LEU A 80 11.15 13.55 3.53
C LEU A 80 10.35 12.30 3.12
N LEU A 81 9.29 12.48 2.33
CA LEU A 81 8.46 11.37 1.87
C LEU A 81 9.25 10.43 0.94
N SER A 82 10.08 10.97 0.03
CA SER A 82 10.90 10.14 -0.86
C SER A 82 11.91 9.31 -0.06
N ILE A 83 12.55 9.89 0.95
CA ILE A 83 13.48 9.15 1.84
C ILE A 83 12.73 8.05 2.59
N ALA A 84 11.57 8.36 3.18
CA ALA A 84 10.77 7.39 3.93
C ALA A 84 10.31 6.22 3.03
N LEU A 85 9.82 6.51 1.83
CA LEU A 85 9.39 5.49 0.86
C LEU A 85 10.58 4.67 0.34
N PHE A 86 11.72 5.30 0.10
CA PHE A 86 12.93 4.60 -0.31
C PHE A 86 13.40 3.62 0.77
N LEU A 87 13.43 4.05 2.04
CA LEU A 87 13.73 3.16 3.16
C LEU A 87 12.72 2.02 3.28
N ALA A 88 11.42 2.29 3.10
CA ALA A 88 10.39 1.25 3.12
C ALA A 88 10.56 0.24 1.98
N LEU A 89 10.97 0.68 0.79
CA LEU A 89 11.27 -0.20 -0.35
C LEU A 89 12.50 -1.06 -0.08
N LEU A 90 13.58 -0.48 0.43
CA LEU A 90 14.79 -1.22 0.81
C LEU A 90 14.47 -2.26 1.89
N PHE A 91 13.69 -1.88 2.90
CA PHE A 91 13.21 -2.80 3.93
C PHE A 91 12.42 -3.96 3.31
N THR A 92 11.46 -3.67 2.44
CA THR A 92 10.67 -4.71 1.77
C THR A 92 11.55 -5.66 0.94
N LEU A 93 12.49 -5.13 0.15
CA LEU A 93 13.41 -5.92 -0.67
C LEU A 93 14.30 -6.81 0.20
N PHE A 94 14.88 -6.24 1.26
CA PHE A 94 15.74 -6.97 2.19
C PHE A 94 14.98 -8.14 2.82
N PHE A 95 13.79 -7.91 3.40
CA PHE A 95 13.02 -8.98 4.05
C PHE A 95 12.41 -9.99 3.07
N SER A 96 12.02 -9.56 1.86
CA SER A 96 11.55 -10.48 0.82
C SER A 96 12.61 -11.52 0.42
N SER A 97 13.90 -11.16 0.49
CA SER A 97 15.01 -12.07 0.19
C SER A 97 15.18 -13.18 1.23
N PHE A 98 14.62 -13.02 2.43
CA PHE A 98 14.62 -14.03 3.51
C PHE A 98 13.37 -14.93 3.49
N GLY A 99 12.57 -14.90 2.42
CA GLY A 99 11.40 -15.78 2.29
C GLY A 99 10.21 -15.39 3.19
N SER A 100 10.18 -14.15 3.69
CA SER A 100 9.21 -13.74 4.72
C SER A 100 7.76 -13.63 4.25
N ASN A 101 7.48 -13.75 2.94
CA ASN A 101 6.14 -13.62 2.37
C ASN A 101 6.05 -14.28 0.98
N GLU A 102 5.80 -15.59 0.95
CA GLU A 102 5.74 -16.41 -0.26
C GLU A 102 4.29 -16.66 -0.69
N LEU A 103 3.96 -16.46 -1.97
CA LEU A 103 2.62 -16.78 -2.49
C LEU A 103 2.45 -18.31 -2.53
N ILE A 104 1.49 -18.84 -1.78
CA ILE A 104 1.16 -20.27 -1.75
C ILE A 104 0.24 -20.61 -2.92
N LYS A 105 -0.89 -19.90 -3.02
CA LYS A 105 -1.90 -20.12 -4.06
C LYS A 105 -2.85 -18.93 -4.19
N THR A 106 -3.47 -18.85 -5.35
CA THR A 106 -4.58 -17.95 -5.65
C THR A 106 -5.82 -18.79 -5.93
N VAL A 107 -6.96 -18.41 -5.35
CA VAL A 107 -8.25 -19.09 -5.57
C VAL A 107 -9.33 -18.08 -5.90
N SER A 108 -10.26 -18.46 -6.76
CA SER A 108 -11.40 -17.62 -7.16
C SER A 108 -12.72 -18.30 -6.81
N SER A 109 -13.75 -17.51 -6.54
CA SER A 109 -15.12 -17.99 -6.35
C SER A 109 -15.66 -18.63 -7.63
N LEU A 110 -16.72 -19.43 -7.52
CA LEU A 110 -17.30 -20.17 -8.66
C LEU A 110 -17.71 -19.25 -9.83
N ASN A 111 -18.14 -18.03 -9.53
CA ASN A 111 -18.51 -17.00 -10.50
C ASN A 111 -17.40 -15.97 -10.77
N ASN A 112 -16.19 -16.15 -10.22
CA ASN A 112 -15.07 -15.20 -10.28
C ASN A 112 -15.35 -13.80 -9.71
N SER A 113 -16.36 -13.62 -8.84
CA SER A 113 -16.60 -12.33 -8.18
C SER A 113 -15.58 -12.00 -7.09
N TYR A 114 -14.93 -13.01 -6.52
CA TYR A 114 -13.89 -12.86 -5.53
C TYR A 114 -12.66 -13.67 -5.89
N THR A 115 -11.49 -13.09 -5.66
CA THR A 115 -10.19 -13.77 -5.79
C THR A 115 -9.39 -13.52 -4.52
N ILE A 116 -8.82 -14.58 -3.95
CA ILE A 116 -8.05 -14.54 -2.72
C ILE A 116 -6.64 -15.08 -3.00
N ASP A 117 -5.64 -14.28 -2.66
CA ASP A 117 -4.24 -14.67 -2.67
C ASP A 117 -3.82 -15.10 -1.26
N PHE A 118 -3.24 -16.30 -1.13
CA PHE A 118 -2.73 -16.82 0.13
C PHE A 118 -1.21 -16.75 0.16
N TYR A 119 -0.67 -16.17 1.22
CA TYR A 119 0.76 -16.04 1.43
C TYR A 119 1.19 -16.76 2.71
N ARG A 120 2.29 -17.49 2.63
CA ARG A 120 3.03 -17.97 3.80
C ARG A 120 3.93 -16.84 4.27
N TRP A 121 3.89 -16.52 5.55
CA TRP A 121 4.80 -15.54 6.13
C TRP A 121 5.61 -16.20 7.25
N ASP A 122 6.86 -15.78 7.36
CA ASP A 122 7.78 -16.23 8.39
C ASP A 122 8.57 -15.02 8.92
N ALA A 123 8.51 -14.82 10.24
CA ALA A 123 9.24 -13.76 10.91
C ALA A 123 10.69 -14.15 11.27
N GLY A 124 11.15 -15.33 10.85
CA GLY A 124 12.53 -15.80 10.98
C GLY A 124 12.82 -16.46 12.32
N ALA A 125 14.11 -16.61 12.64
CA ALA A 125 14.61 -17.49 13.72
C ALA A 125 14.02 -17.24 15.13
N ALA A 126 13.63 -16.00 15.45
CA ALA A 126 13.01 -15.66 16.74
C ALA A 126 11.50 -15.38 16.61
N GLY A 127 10.94 -15.58 15.42
CA GLY A 127 9.59 -15.19 15.04
C GLY A 127 8.61 -16.35 15.03
N THR A 128 7.35 -16.04 14.77
CA THR A 128 6.33 -17.02 14.40
C THR A 128 6.19 -17.01 12.88
N PHE A 129 5.63 -18.09 12.34
CA PHE A 129 5.21 -18.19 10.96
C PHE A 129 3.69 -18.31 10.88
N GLY A 130 3.14 -18.29 9.68
CA GLY A 130 1.72 -18.51 9.46
C GLY A 130 1.28 -18.35 8.01
N VAL A 131 -0.04 -18.30 7.83
CA VAL A 131 -0.69 -18.03 6.55
C VAL A 131 -1.51 -16.76 6.66
N ARG A 132 -1.53 -15.98 5.58
CA ARG A 132 -2.36 -14.80 5.41
C ARG A 132 -3.14 -14.88 4.10
N GLY A 133 -4.43 -14.56 4.14
CA GLY A 133 -5.28 -14.43 2.96
C GLY A 133 -5.59 -12.98 2.65
N GLU A 134 -5.36 -12.56 1.42
CA GLU A 134 -5.68 -11.22 0.91
C GLU A 134 -6.73 -11.31 -0.19
N LEU A 135 -7.86 -10.64 0.01
CA LEU A 135 -8.90 -10.48 -0.97
C LEU A 135 -8.51 -9.41 -2.00
N ASN A 136 -8.64 -9.74 -3.27
CA ASN A 136 -8.34 -8.85 -4.39
C ASN A 136 -9.54 -7.97 -4.71
N GLY A 137 -9.29 -6.66 -4.72
CA GLY A 137 -10.22 -5.66 -5.22
C GLY A 137 -9.78 -5.12 -6.60
N PRO A 138 -10.43 -4.05 -7.07
CA PRO A 138 -10.06 -3.39 -8.31
C PRO A 138 -8.62 -2.85 -8.29
N LEU A 139 -7.92 -2.92 -9.43
CA LEU A 139 -6.55 -2.42 -9.61
C LEU A 139 -5.55 -3.05 -8.62
N TRP A 140 -5.09 -2.27 -7.64
CA TRP A 140 -4.12 -2.67 -6.60
C TRP A 140 -4.77 -2.82 -5.23
N PHE A 141 -6.10 -2.81 -5.16
CA PHE A 141 -6.79 -2.85 -3.88
C PHE A 141 -6.67 -4.24 -3.28
N LYS A 142 -6.29 -4.30 -2.00
CA LYS A 142 -6.18 -5.55 -1.26
C LYS A 142 -6.85 -5.39 0.09
N LYS A 143 -7.55 -6.43 0.57
CA LYS A 143 -8.04 -6.48 1.95
C LYS A 143 -7.55 -7.76 2.60
N ARG A 144 -6.90 -7.66 3.76
CA ARG A 144 -6.55 -8.85 4.54
C ARG A 144 -7.81 -9.40 5.19
N ILE A 145 -8.11 -10.66 4.94
CA ILE A 145 -9.33 -11.32 5.43
C ILE A 145 -9.05 -12.54 6.30
N TYR A 146 -7.83 -13.08 6.24
CA TYR A 146 -7.44 -14.26 6.99
C TYR A 146 -6.02 -14.11 7.52
N TYR A 147 -5.82 -14.46 8.78
CA TYR A 147 -4.50 -14.53 9.40
C TYR A 147 -4.47 -15.64 10.44
N GLU A 148 -3.61 -16.62 10.23
CA GLU A 148 -3.44 -17.74 11.15
C GLU A 148 -1.96 -17.97 11.43
N LYS A 149 -1.61 -18.05 12.71
CA LYS A 149 -0.24 -18.31 13.17
C LYS A 149 0.00 -19.81 13.29
N ARG A 150 1.25 -20.23 13.12
CA ARG A 150 1.73 -21.62 13.29
C ARG A 150 1.06 -22.63 12.36
N THR A 151 0.70 -22.17 11.16
CA THR A 151 0.14 -22.97 10.08
C THR A 151 0.99 -22.78 8.83
N GLU A 152 1.30 -23.87 8.14
CA GLU A 152 2.04 -23.83 6.86
C GLU A 152 1.14 -24.07 5.65
N ASN A 153 0.08 -24.87 5.83
CA ASN A 153 -0.81 -25.28 4.77
C ASN A 153 -2.13 -24.53 4.82
N VAL A 154 -2.71 -24.34 3.64
CA VAL A 154 -4.03 -23.73 3.52
C VAL A 154 -4.95 -24.61 2.71
N ASN A 155 -5.97 -25.16 3.37
CA ASN A 155 -7.09 -25.82 2.71
C ASN A 155 -8.20 -24.80 2.47
N VAL A 156 -8.66 -24.70 1.22
CA VAL A 156 -9.68 -23.72 0.84
C VAL A 156 -10.79 -24.41 0.07
N GLU A 157 -12.02 -24.20 0.51
CA GLU A 157 -13.22 -24.73 -0.12
C GLU A 157 -14.28 -23.63 -0.21
N TRP A 158 -14.72 -23.31 -1.42
CA TRP A 158 -15.83 -22.39 -1.62
C TRP A 158 -17.15 -23.10 -1.31
N LYS A 159 -17.91 -22.57 -0.34
CA LYS A 159 -19.24 -23.08 0.03
C LYS A 159 -20.35 -22.42 -0.79
N SER A 160 -20.11 -21.20 -1.25
CA SER A 160 -20.96 -20.48 -2.20
C SER A 160 -20.14 -19.44 -2.95
N ASN A 161 -20.78 -18.57 -3.75
CA ASN A 161 -20.10 -17.45 -4.39
C ASN A 161 -19.53 -16.42 -3.39
N ASN A 162 -20.09 -16.33 -2.19
CA ASN A 162 -19.75 -15.30 -1.20
C ASN A 162 -19.17 -15.89 0.10
N GLU A 163 -19.15 -17.22 0.22
CA GLU A 163 -18.73 -17.91 1.44
C GLU A 163 -17.59 -18.88 1.13
N VAL A 164 -16.52 -18.77 1.91
CA VAL A 164 -15.33 -19.58 1.76
C VAL A 164 -14.95 -20.20 3.09
N SER A 165 -14.63 -21.49 3.08
CA SER A 165 -14.00 -22.20 4.20
C SER A 165 -12.49 -22.21 4.01
N ILE A 166 -11.76 -21.65 4.97
CA ILE A 166 -10.30 -21.61 5.01
C ILE A 166 -9.85 -22.33 6.27
N ASN A 167 -9.16 -23.46 6.16
CA ASN A 167 -8.78 -24.31 7.30
C ASN A 167 -9.94 -24.57 8.29
N ASN A 168 -11.11 -24.94 7.75
CA ASN A 168 -12.35 -25.19 8.48
C ASN A 168 -12.97 -23.95 9.17
N ARG A 169 -12.51 -22.73 8.85
CA ARG A 169 -13.15 -21.47 9.24
C ARG A 169 -13.96 -20.93 8.07
N ILE A 170 -15.27 -20.80 8.26
CA ILE A 170 -16.17 -20.20 7.25
C ILE A 170 -16.12 -18.68 7.39
N LEU A 171 -15.92 -17.98 6.28
CA LEU A 171 -15.98 -16.53 6.17
C LEU A 171 -17.02 -16.13 5.12
N LYS A 172 -17.91 -15.21 5.50
CA LYS A 172 -18.86 -14.56 4.61
C LYS A 172 -18.30 -13.24 4.10
N LEU A 173 -17.83 -13.25 2.85
CA LEU A 173 -17.09 -12.15 2.24
C LEU A 173 -17.96 -10.92 1.98
N ASN A 174 -19.24 -11.12 1.68
CA ASN A 174 -20.23 -10.04 1.46
C ASN A 174 -20.59 -9.31 2.76
N GLU A 175 -20.55 -9.98 3.90
CA GLU A 175 -20.72 -9.39 5.24
C GLU A 175 -19.42 -8.74 5.74
N GLY A 176 -18.32 -8.94 5.01
CA GLY A 176 -17.02 -8.33 5.30
C GLY A 176 -16.25 -9.01 6.43
N GLU A 177 -16.63 -10.25 6.79
CA GLU A 177 -16.02 -11.04 7.85
C GLU A 177 -14.52 -11.27 7.62
N THR A 178 -13.79 -11.39 8.73
CA THR A 178 -12.35 -11.62 8.74
C THR A 178 -11.97 -12.55 9.90
N PHE A 179 -10.87 -13.29 9.76
CA PHE A 179 -10.32 -14.12 10.83
C PHE A 179 -8.89 -13.69 11.18
N GLY A 180 -8.60 -13.60 12.49
CA GLY A 180 -7.26 -13.30 13.01
C GLY A 180 -6.89 -11.81 13.10
N TYR A 181 -7.87 -10.92 12.91
CA TYR A 181 -7.71 -9.45 12.95
C TYR A 181 -8.65 -8.79 13.96
#